data_AF-A0A3N7GZW9-F1
#
_entry.id   AF-A0A3N7GZW9-F1
#
_cell.length_a   1.000
_cell.length_b   1.000
_cell.length_c   1.000
_cell.angle_alpha   90.00
_cell.angle_beta   90.00
_cell.angle_gamma   90.00
#
_symmetry.space_group_name_H-M   'P 1'
#
loop_
_entity.id
_entity.type
_entity.pdbx_description
1 polymer ?
#
loop_
_entity_poly.entity_id
_entity_poly.type
_entity_poly.pdbx_seq_one_letter_code
_entity_poly.pdbx_strand_id
1 'polypeptide(L)'
;LKNLKWTLIENRIISQNNLQVKYEEVLALAKERIAAQIRMYSPGQEPTDDQLAQYAVQLLGDKEQANRLFDEMKALKVFDYLKGVVKLEKKEIEYNKFLELK
;
A
#
# COMPACT_ATOMS: atom_id res chain seq x y z
N LEU A 1 18.00 -3.99 12.68
CA LEU A 1 17.47 -3.42 13.95
C LEU A 1 16.37 -2.38 13.73
N LYS A 2 16.58 -1.32 12.93
CA LYS A 2 15.53 -0.31 12.65
C LYS A 2 14.26 -0.91 12.01
N ASN A 3 14.39 -1.79 11.02
CA ASN A 3 13.24 -2.45 10.38
C ASN A 3 12.44 -3.33 11.35
N LEU A 4 13.12 -4.12 12.19
CA LEU A 4 12.46 -4.96 13.20
C LEU A 4 11.66 -4.11 14.21
N LYS A 5 12.20 -2.97 14.64
CA LYS A 5 11.48 -2.05 15.54
C LYS A 5 10.18 -1.55 14.90
N TRP A 6 10.21 -1.16 13.62
CA TRP A 6 9.02 -0.71 12.90
C TRP A 6 7.99 -1.83 12.75
N THR A 7 8.40 -3.04 12.38
CA THR A 7 7.52 -4.21 12.32
C THR A 7 6.82 -4.47 13.67
N LEU A 8 7.55 -4.35 14.79
CA LEU A 8 6.96 -4.52 16.12
C LEU A 8 5.94 -3.41 16.46
N ILE A 9 6.21 -2.17 16.07
CA ILE A 9 5.28 -1.05 16.26
C ILE A 9 4.01 -1.25 15.43
N GLU A 10 4.14 -1.59 14.14
CA GLU A 10 3.02 -1.88 13.24
C GLU A 10 2.15 -3.02 13.79
N ASN A 11 2.77 -4.14 14.18
CA ASN A 11 2.05 -5.28 14.77
C ASN A 11 1.30 -4.90 16.05
N ARG A 12 1.87 -4.01 16.86
CA ARG A 12 1.21 -3.50 18.06
C ARG A 12 0.01 -2.61 17.71
N ILE A 13 0.14 -1.70 16.74
CA ILE A 13 -0.97 -0.86 16.29
C ILE A 13 -2.10 -1.71 15.72
N ILE A 14 -1.77 -2.70 14.89
CA ILE A 14 -2.75 -3.62 14.29
C ILE A 14 -3.52 -4.37 15.38
N SER A 15 -2.81 -4.99 16.33
CA SER A 15 -3.45 -5.79 17.39
C SER A 15 -4.27 -4.94 18.37
N GLN A 16 -3.77 -3.79 18.80
CA GLN A 16 -4.48 -2.93 19.77
C GLN A 16 -5.71 -2.25 19.20
N ASN A 17 -5.75 -2.02 17.89
CA ASN A 17 -6.85 -1.32 17.22
C ASN A 17 -7.72 -2.25 16.36
N ASN A 18 -7.53 -3.57 16.51
CA ASN A 18 -8.25 -4.62 15.78
C ASN A 18 -8.30 -4.38 14.26
N LEU A 19 -7.18 -3.88 13.70
CA LEU A 19 -7.07 -3.64 12.26
C LEU A 19 -6.98 -4.99 11.56
N GLN A 20 -7.91 -5.26 10.64
CA GLN A 20 -7.92 -6.50 9.88
C GLN A 20 -7.65 -6.19 8.42
N VAL A 21 -6.72 -6.91 7.81
CA VAL A 21 -6.51 -6.88 6.37
C VAL A 21 -7.43 -7.93 5.74
N LYS A 22 -8.37 -7.47 4.91
CA LYS A 22 -9.27 -8.32 4.16
C LYS A 22 -8.64 -8.71 2.82
N TYR A 23 -8.96 -9.91 2.35
CA TYR A 23 -8.51 -10.38 1.04
C TYR A 23 -8.90 -9.42 -0.09
N GLU A 24 -10.11 -8.87 -0.05
CA GLU A 24 -10.61 -7.90 -1.05
C GLU A 24 -9.73 -6.65 -1.14
N GLU A 25 -9.20 -6.16 -0.01
CA GLU A 25 -8.31 -5.00 0.03
C GLU A 25 -6.96 -5.33 -0.60
N VAL A 26 -6.46 -6.54 -0.37
CA VAL A 26 -5.22 -7.04 -0.98
C VAL A 26 -5.40 -7.29 -2.47
N LEU A 27 -6.57 -7.79 -2.90
CA LEU A 27 -6.91 -7.97 -4.31
C LEU A 27 -6.99 -6.62 -5.02
N ALA A 28 -7.61 -5.61 -4.41
CA ALA A 28 -7.67 -4.25 -4.95
C ALA A 28 -6.26 -3.64 -5.09
N LEU A 29 -5.40 -3.81 -4.09
CA LEU A 29 -4.01 -3.36 -4.16
C LEU A 29 -3.24 -4.09 -5.29
N ALA A 30 -3.41 -5.41 -5.41
CA ALA A 30 -2.80 -6.18 -6.49
C ALA A 30 -3.21 -5.64 -7.87
N LYS A 31 -4.52 -5.38 -8.07
CA LYS A 31 -5.04 -4.76 -9.30
C LYS A 31 -4.38 -3.40 -9.57
N GLU A 32 -4.28 -2.54 -8.55
CA GLU A 32 -3.65 -1.21 -8.68
C GLU A 32 -2.18 -1.31 -9.10
N ARG A 33 -1.43 -2.22 -8.46
CA ARG A 33 0.00 -2.46 -8.75
C ARG A 33 0.20 -2.98 -10.18
N ILE A 34 -0.63 -3.94 -10.61
CA ILE A 34 -0.59 -4.48 -11.98
C ILE A 34 -0.97 -3.40 -13.00
N ALA A 35 -2.01 -2.61 -12.74
CA ALA A 35 -2.41 -1.52 -13.62
C ALA A 35 -1.30 -0.46 -13.74
N ALA A 36 -0.62 -0.13 -12.64
CA ALA A 36 0.52 0.78 -12.65
C ALA A 36 1.69 0.21 -13.48
N GLN A 37 1.97 -1.08 -13.34
CA GLN A 37 3.00 -1.77 -14.13
C GLN A 37 2.66 -1.76 -15.63
N ILE A 38 1.42 -2.04 -16.01
CA ILE A 38 0.99 -2.02 -17.42
C ILE A 38 1.11 -0.61 -18.00
N ARG A 39 0.64 0.43 -17.29
CA ARG A 39 0.78 1.82 -17.76
C ARG A 39 2.24 2.22 -17.99
N MET A 40 3.16 1.67 -17.19
CA MET A 40 4.59 1.97 -17.32
C MET A 40 5.23 1.28 -18.53
N TYR A 41 4.86 0.03 -18.83
CA TYR A 41 5.49 -0.79 -19.88
C TYR A 41 4.72 -0.83 -21.21
N SER A 42 3.44 -0.47 -21.22
CA SER A 42 2.56 -0.53 -22.40
C SER A 42 1.69 0.74 -22.46
N PRO A 43 2.31 1.91 -22.72
CA PRO A 43 1.58 3.16 -22.84
C PRO A 43 0.51 3.03 -23.94
N GLY A 44 -0.75 3.30 -23.57
CA GLY A 44 -1.91 3.22 -24.47
C GLY A 44 -2.74 1.93 -24.37
N GLN A 45 -2.33 0.96 -23.54
CA GLN A 45 -3.18 -0.18 -23.17
C GLN A 45 -3.76 0.02 -21.78
N GLU A 46 -5.08 0.18 -21.71
CA GLU A 46 -5.82 0.11 -20.45
C GLU A 46 -6.42 -1.30 -20.30
N PRO A 47 -5.95 -2.09 -19.31
CA PRO A 47 -6.55 -3.38 -19.02
C PRO A 47 -7.96 -3.18 -18.45
N THR A 48 -8.87 -4.08 -18.82
CA THR A 48 -10.21 -4.13 -18.23
C THR A 48 -10.15 -4.57 -16.77
N ASP A 49 -11.19 -4.24 -15.97
CA ASP A 49 -11.23 -4.68 -14.57
C ASP A 49 -11.21 -6.21 -14.42
N ASP A 50 -11.84 -6.93 -15.36
CA ASP A 50 -11.84 -8.39 -15.39
C ASP A 50 -10.43 -8.96 -15.63
N GLN A 51 -9.67 -8.38 -16.56
CA GLN A 51 -8.28 -8.77 -16.79
C GLN A 51 -7.41 -8.50 -15.57
N LEU A 52 -7.57 -7.32 -14.95
CA LEU A 52 -6.87 -6.99 -13.71
C LEU A 52 -7.24 -7.96 -12.59
N ALA A 53 -8.50 -8.36 -12.47
CA ALA A 53 -8.94 -9.34 -11.48
C ALA A 53 -8.28 -10.70 -11.69
N GLN A 54 -8.24 -11.20 -12.93
CA GLN A 54 -7.59 -12.46 -13.25
C GLN A 54 -6.09 -12.43 -12.92
N TYR A 55 -5.39 -11.38 -13.34
CA TYR A 55 -3.97 -11.22 -13.02
C TYR A 55 -3.71 -11.07 -11.53
N ALA A 56 -4.57 -10.34 -10.82
CA ALA A 56 -4.46 -10.17 -9.37
C ALA A 56 -4.65 -11.50 -8.63
N VAL A 57 -5.65 -12.31 -9.01
CA VAL A 57 -5.84 -13.66 -8.44
C VAL A 57 -4.64 -14.55 -8.71
N GLN A 58 -4.10 -14.53 -9.93
CA GLN A 58 -2.90 -15.28 -10.27
C GLN A 58 -1.69 -14.84 -9.44
N LEU A 59 -1.49 -13.53 -9.28
CA LEU A 59 -0.41 -12.95 -8.47
C LEU A 59 -0.53 -13.37 -7.00
N LEU A 60 -1.75 -13.39 -6.46
CA LEU A 60 -2.01 -13.82 -5.09
C LEU A 60 -1.97 -15.35 -4.90
N GLY A 61 -1.96 -16.11 -6.00
CA GLY A 61 -1.67 -17.54 -5.98
C GLY A 61 -0.19 -17.84 -5.68
N ASP A 62 0.71 -16.91 -5.98
CA ASP A 62 2.10 -16.99 -5.55
C ASP A 62 2.23 -16.55 -4.08
N LYS A 63 2.65 -17.49 -3.22
CA LYS A 63 2.74 -17.26 -1.77
C LYS A 63 3.68 -16.12 -1.40
N GLU A 64 4.78 -15.95 -2.12
CA GLU A 64 5.78 -14.92 -1.85
C GLU A 64 5.21 -13.54 -2.20
N GLN A 65 4.59 -13.42 -3.38
CA GLN A 65 3.93 -12.21 -3.82
C GLN A 65 2.74 -11.85 -2.92
N ALA A 66 1.92 -12.84 -2.57
CA ALA A 66 0.79 -12.66 -1.67
C ALA A 66 1.26 -12.11 -0.32
N ASN A 67 2.25 -12.73 0.31
CA ASN A 67 2.78 -12.27 1.60
C ASN A 67 3.26 -10.81 1.52
N ARG A 68 3.95 -10.42 0.45
CA ARG A 68 4.41 -9.03 0.28
C ARG A 68 3.24 -8.05 0.17
N LEU A 69 2.21 -8.38 -0.60
CA LEU A 69 1.03 -7.51 -0.74
C LEU A 69 0.21 -7.44 0.55
N PHE A 70 0.14 -8.53 1.31
CA PHE A 70 -0.46 -8.52 2.65
C PHE A 70 0.34 -7.62 3.62
N ASP A 71 1.67 -7.70 3.60
CA ASP A 71 2.54 -6.84 4.41
C ASP A 71 2.41 -5.37 4.03
N GLU A 72 2.37 -5.07 2.74
CA GLU A 72 2.15 -3.72 2.22
C GLU A 72 0.78 -3.17 2.62
N MET A 73 -0.27 -3.97 2.49
CA MET A 73 -1.62 -3.58 2.90
C MET A 73 -1.71 -3.34 4.42
N LYS A 74 -1.02 -4.15 5.23
CA LYS A 74 -0.89 -3.90 6.68
C LYS A 74 -0.23 -2.55 6.96
N ALA A 75 0.88 -2.23 6.28
CA ALA A 75 1.56 -0.96 6.45
C ALA A 75 0.67 0.23 6.05
N LEU A 76 -0.06 0.13 4.94
CA LEU A 76 -1.03 1.14 4.49
C LEU A 76 -2.13 1.36 5.53
N LYS A 77 -2.71 0.27 6.09
CA LYS A 77 -3.71 0.38 7.16
C LYS A 77 -3.19 1.06 8.41
N VAL A 78 -1.97 0.72 8.83
CA VAL A 78 -1.34 1.37 9.98
C VAL A 78 -1.14 2.85 9.69
N PHE A 79 -0.66 3.21 8.50
CA PHE A 79 -0.45 4.59 8.10
C PHE A 79 -1.75 5.39 8.06
N ASP A 80 -2.82 4.83 7.48
CA ASP A 80 -4.12 5.49 7.42
C ASP A 80 -4.78 5.62 8.79
N TYR A 81 -4.64 4.62 9.67
CA TYR A 81 -5.03 4.75 11.07
C TYR A 81 -4.27 5.90 11.75
N LEU A 82 -2.96 5.98 11.54
CA LEU A 82 -2.12 7.03 12.12
C LEU A 82 -2.57 8.43 11.69
N LYS A 83 -2.93 8.64 10.42
CA LYS A 83 -3.47 9.94 9.94
C LYS A 83 -4.71 10.39 10.71
N GLY A 84 -5.53 9.46 11.20
CA GLY A 84 -6.73 9.76 11.97
C GLY A 84 -6.46 10.11 13.44
N VAL A 85 -5.33 9.67 14.00
CA VAL A 85 -5.00 9.89 15.42
C VAL A 85 -3.95 10.98 15.63
N VAL A 86 -3.08 11.23 14.65
CA VAL A 86 -2.07 12.28 14.76
C VAL A 86 -2.64 13.63 14.39
N LYS A 87 -2.21 14.67 15.10
CA LYS A 87 -2.53 16.05 14.73
C LYS A 87 -1.69 16.46 13.50
N LEU A 88 -2.35 16.75 12.39
CA LEU A 88 -1.69 17.23 11.18
C LEU A 88 -1.54 18.76 11.24
N GLU A 89 -0.30 19.24 11.24
CA GLU A 89 0.01 20.66 11.13
C GLU A 89 0.32 20.99 9.67
N LYS A 90 -0.63 21.61 8.98
CA LYS A 90 -0.43 22.08 7.60
C LYS A 90 0.48 23.30 7.61
N LYS A 91 1.59 23.23 6.87
CA LYS A 91 2.51 24.35 6.65
C LYS A 91 2.58 24.62 5.17
N GLU A 92 2.28 25.87 4.79
CA GLU A 92 2.47 26.34 3.44
C GLU A 92 3.95 26.59 3.20
N ILE A 93 4.47 26.05 2.11
CA ILE A 93 5.86 26.23 1.68
C ILE A 93 5.88 26.52 0.19
N GLU A 94 6.81 27.38 -0.20
CA GLU A 94 7.08 27.68 -1.61
C GLU A 94 7.59 26.44 -2.35
N TYR A 95 7.29 26.36 -3.65
CA TYR A 95 7.73 25.24 -4.50
C TYR A 95 9.26 25.02 -4.43
N ASN A 96 10.04 26.10 -4.48
CA ASN A 96 11.49 26.01 -4.39
C ASN A 96 11.96 25.41 -3.04
N LYS A 97 11.28 25.77 -1.94
CA LYS A 97 11.57 25.21 -0.62
C LYS A 97 11.16 23.74 -0.50
N PHE A 98 10.11 23.33 -1.20
CA PHE A 98 9.73 21.92 -1.26
C PHE A 98 10.82 21.07 -1.94
N LEU A 99 11.42 21.56 -3.03
CA LEU A 99 12.51 20.86 -3.72
C LEU A 99 13.79 20.70 -2.87
N GLU A 100 13.98 21.55 -1.86
CA GLU A 100 15.13 21.49 -0.95
C GLU A 100 14.94 20.48 0.20
N LEU A 101 13.72 20.02 0.46
CA LEU A 101 13.43 18.97 1.45
C LEU A 101 13.86 17.61 0.88
N LYS A 102 15.06 17.15 1.24
CA LYS A 102 15.54 15.80 0.96
C LYS A 102 15.02 14.78 1.96
#